data_AF-A0A837RII7-F1
#
_entry.id   AF-A0A837RII7-F1
#
_cell.length_a   1.000
_cell.length_b   1.000
_cell.length_c   1.000
_cell.angle_alpha   90.00
_cell.angle_beta   90.00
_cell.angle_gamma   90.00
#
_symmetry.space_group_name_H-M   'P 1'
#
loop_
_entity.id
_entity.type
_entity.pdbx_description
1 polymer ?
#
loop_
_entity_poly.entity_id
_entity_poly.type
_entity_poly.pdbx_seq_one_letter_code
_entity_poly.pdbx_strand_id
1 'polypeptide(L)'
;MEKLNEYLGGRILKLTDISPFQLAELEQGSRLVAANYKKKNKIFCRRCLMEIQPLPIKFQYCRNCINLGKIQATDKLLITSTDVNFPRQKQYLSWSGQLTVNQQKGVRELLRAFENRSDHLVWAVTGAGKTEMIFPLVEQALVNNQRVAICSPRVDVCVELYPRIKTAFPQTSIGLFHGKSQE
;
A
#
# COMPACT_ATOMS: atom_id res chain seq x y z
N MET A 1 -10.67 -6.61 15.01
CA MET A 1 -9.72 -7.07 13.97
C MET A 1 -8.40 -7.38 14.66
N GLU A 2 -7.99 -8.65 14.76
CA GLU A 2 -6.80 -9.07 15.54
C GLU A 2 -5.45 -8.60 14.97
N LYS A 3 -5.43 -7.91 13.81
CA LYS A 3 -4.20 -7.52 13.11
C LYS A 3 -4.16 -6.04 12.70
N LEU A 4 -4.77 -5.16 13.48
CA LEU A 4 -4.93 -3.74 13.12
C LEU A 4 -3.61 -3.06 12.72
N ASN A 5 -2.54 -3.29 13.47
CA ASN A 5 -1.21 -2.73 13.20
C ASN A 5 -0.60 -3.22 11.87
N GLU A 6 -0.87 -4.46 11.46
CA GLU A 6 -0.41 -5.01 10.19
C GLU A 6 -1.05 -4.28 8.98
N TYR A 7 -2.32 -3.89 9.12
CA TYR A 7 -3.07 -3.18 8.07
C TYR A 7 -2.79 -1.68 8.05
N LEU A 8 -2.77 -1.08 9.24
CA LEU A 8 -2.76 0.38 9.44
C LEU A 8 -1.39 0.95 9.78
N GLY A 9 -0.37 0.15 10.03
CA GLY A 9 0.99 0.63 10.30
C GLY A 9 1.70 1.17 9.05
N GLY A 10 2.42 2.28 9.22
CA GLY A 10 3.03 3.08 8.16
C GLY A 10 2.03 3.83 7.27
N ARG A 11 0.82 4.10 7.75
CA ARG A 11 -0.25 4.83 7.05
C ARG A 11 -0.34 6.27 7.53
N ILE A 12 -0.98 7.10 6.69
CA ILE A 12 -1.38 8.46 7.03
C ILE A 12 -2.90 8.49 7.07
N LEU A 13 -3.45 8.53 8.28
CA LEU A 13 -4.88 8.45 8.53
C LEU A 13 -5.40 9.81 9.00
N LYS A 14 -6.60 10.18 8.58
CA LYS A 14 -7.28 11.36 9.14
C LYS A 14 -7.82 10.98 10.51
N LEU A 15 -7.58 11.81 11.52
CA LEU A 15 -7.91 11.45 12.90
C LEU A 15 -9.42 11.15 13.11
N THR A 16 -10.30 11.83 12.37
CA THR A 16 -11.76 11.60 12.46
C THR A 16 -12.23 10.30 11.84
N ASP A 17 -11.38 9.66 11.02
CA ASP A 17 -11.70 8.44 10.30
C ASP A 17 -11.24 7.20 11.12
N ILE A 18 -10.76 7.41 12.35
CA ILE A 18 -10.24 6.38 13.25
C ILE A 18 -11.10 6.35 14.51
N SER A 19 -11.56 5.16 14.91
CA SER A 19 -12.27 4.99 16.17
C SER A 19 -11.34 5.16 17.39
N PRO A 20 -11.85 5.53 18.57
CA PRO A 20 -11.03 5.64 19.79
C PRO A 20 -10.22 4.37 20.12
N PHE A 21 -10.80 3.20 19.87
CA PHE A 21 -10.13 1.91 20.04
C PHE A 21 -8.93 1.76 19.10
N GLN A 22 -9.12 2.05 17.80
CA GLN A 22 -8.03 1.98 16.82
C GLN A 22 -6.92 3.00 17.13
N LEU A 23 -7.30 4.19 17.62
CA LEU A 23 -6.33 5.21 18.02
C LEU A 23 -5.44 4.69 19.16
N ALA A 24 -6.02 4.10 20.21
CA ALA A 24 -5.28 3.56 21.34
C ALA A 24 -4.27 2.47 20.92
N GLU A 25 -4.67 1.58 20.00
CA GLU A 25 -3.81 0.51 19.46
C GLU A 25 -2.67 1.03 18.57
N LEU A 26 -2.92 2.12 17.83
CA LEU A 26 -1.95 2.69 16.88
C LEU A 26 -1.05 3.74 17.53
N GLU A 27 -1.43 4.35 18.65
CA GLU A 27 -0.77 5.53 19.21
C GLU A 27 0.72 5.30 19.49
N GLN A 28 1.11 4.07 19.86
CA GLN A 28 2.50 3.73 20.15
C GLN A 28 3.40 3.90 18.91
N GLY A 29 4.30 4.88 18.95
CA GLY A 29 5.21 5.21 17.85
C GLY A 29 4.56 6.03 16.72
N SER A 30 3.27 6.34 16.82
CA SER A 30 2.59 7.22 15.88
C SER A 30 2.91 8.69 16.14
N ARG A 31 2.70 9.53 15.12
CA ARG A 31 2.86 10.99 15.20
C ARG A 31 1.58 11.69 14.80
N LEU A 32 1.04 12.49 15.70
CA LEU A 32 -0.07 13.39 15.42
C LEU A 32 0.45 14.67 14.77
N VAL A 33 -0.01 14.99 13.56
CA VAL A 33 0.45 16.15 12.80
C VAL A 33 -0.71 16.96 12.23
N ALA A 34 -0.48 18.24 11.96
CA ALA A 34 -1.41 19.05 11.17
C ALA A 34 -1.51 18.51 9.74
N ALA A 35 -2.69 18.59 9.11
CA ALA A 35 -2.90 18.07 7.74
C ALA A 35 -2.06 18.74 6.65
N ASN A 36 -1.47 19.90 6.92
CA ASN A 36 -0.63 20.64 5.98
C ASN A 36 0.68 21.11 6.60
N TYR A 37 1.58 21.58 5.73
CA TYR A 37 2.84 22.21 6.09
C TYR A 37 3.20 23.31 5.10
N LYS A 38 4.01 24.28 5.55
CA LYS A 38 4.47 25.40 4.73
C LYS A 38 5.91 25.15 4.24
N LYS A 39 6.18 25.43 2.97
CA LYS A 39 7.53 25.42 2.37
C LYS A 39 7.60 26.49 1.28
N LYS A 40 8.60 27.39 1.32
CA LYS A 40 8.79 28.46 0.33
C LYS A 40 7.50 29.27 0.04
N ASN A 41 6.82 29.75 1.09
CA ASN A 41 5.54 30.48 1.03
C ASN A 41 4.34 29.72 0.43
N LYS A 42 4.46 28.42 0.18
CA LYS A 42 3.38 27.57 -0.31
C LYS A 42 2.92 26.59 0.77
N ILE A 43 1.66 26.17 0.70
CA ILE A 43 1.05 25.19 1.61
C ILE A 43 0.98 23.85 0.87
N PHE A 44 1.37 22.77 1.54
CA PHE A 44 1.37 21.41 0.99
C PHE A 44 0.56 20.47 1.89
N CYS A 45 -0.13 19.51 1.27
CA CYS A 45 -0.85 18.45 1.97
C CYS A 45 0.14 17.43 2.53
N ARG A 46 0.04 17.06 3.82
CA ARG A 46 0.88 16.00 4.39
C ARG A 46 0.51 14.59 3.93
N ARG A 47 -0.72 14.38 3.43
CA ARG A 47 -1.17 13.06 2.95
C ARG A 47 -0.66 12.74 1.55
N CYS A 48 -0.88 13.64 0.58
CA CYS A 48 -0.50 13.40 -0.83
C CYS A 48 0.72 14.18 -1.29
N LEU A 49 1.31 15.02 -0.43
CA LEU A 49 2.49 15.86 -0.69
C LEU A 49 2.31 16.93 -1.79
N MET A 50 1.11 17.04 -2.37
CA MET A 50 0.78 18.05 -3.38
C MET A 50 0.55 19.44 -2.75
N GLU A 51 0.85 20.49 -3.52
CA GLU A 51 0.53 21.88 -3.17
C GLU A 51 -0.99 22.07 -3.03
N ILE A 52 -1.40 22.75 -1.96
CA ILE A 52 -2.78 23.16 -1.72
C ILE A 52 -2.94 24.58 -2.27
N GLN A 53 -3.58 24.67 -3.43
CA GLN A 53 -3.95 25.96 -4.01
C GLN A 53 -5.02 26.64 -3.16
N PRO A 54 -4.86 27.93 -2.80
CA PRO A 54 -5.86 28.69 -2.07
C PRO A 54 -7.21 28.69 -2.79
N LEU A 55 -8.28 28.46 -2.04
CA LEU A 55 -9.65 28.57 -2.53
C LEU A 55 -10.25 29.94 -2.14
N PRO A 56 -11.17 30.51 -2.93
CA PRO A 56 -11.83 31.78 -2.63
C PRO A 56 -12.95 31.62 -1.57
N ILE A 57 -12.74 30.76 -0.57
CA ILE A 57 -13.67 30.45 0.52
C ILE A 57 -12.87 30.32 1.82
N LYS A 58 -13.51 30.50 2.98
CA LYS A 58 -12.83 30.29 4.27
C LYS A 58 -12.36 28.85 4.46
N PHE A 59 -13.09 27.91 3.88
CA PHE A 59 -12.86 26.48 4.03
C PHE A 59 -11.79 25.98 3.05
N GLN A 60 -10.57 25.79 3.54
CA GLN A 60 -9.44 25.30 2.73
C GLN A 60 -9.31 23.79 2.85
N TYR A 61 -9.13 23.09 1.73
CA TYR A 61 -8.94 21.64 1.69
C TYR A 61 -8.11 21.19 0.48
N CYS A 62 -7.56 19.99 0.55
CA CYS A 62 -6.77 19.42 -0.52
C CYS A 62 -7.67 18.77 -1.60
N ARG A 63 -7.75 19.38 -2.79
CA ARG A 63 -8.51 18.85 -3.93
C ARG A 63 -7.98 17.50 -4.45
N ASN A 64 -6.66 17.27 -4.37
CA ASN A 64 -6.03 16.00 -4.77
C ASN A 64 -6.46 14.81 -3.90
N CYS A 65 -7.01 15.10 -2.71
CA CYS A 65 -7.39 14.11 -1.72
C CYS A 65 -8.89 13.78 -1.74
N ILE A 66 -9.71 14.46 -2.56
CA ILE A 66 -11.17 14.41 -2.46
C ILE A 66 -11.74 12.98 -2.61
N ASN A 67 -11.23 12.22 -3.59
CA ASN A 67 -11.67 10.84 -3.87
C ASN A 67 -11.13 9.79 -2.89
N LEU A 68 -10.23 10.19 -1.99
CA LEU A 68 -9.61 9.33 -0.98
C LEU A 68 -10.05 9.76 0.45
N GLY A 69 -11.12 10.52 0.57
CA GLY A 69 -11.53 11.18 1.81
C GLY A 69 -10.96 12.60 1.91
N LYS A 70 -11.86 13.60 1.96
CA LYS A 70 -11.49 15.02 1.98
C LYS A 70 -10.63 15.37 3.20
N ILE A 71 -9.45 15.94 2.94
CA ILE A 71 -8.55 16.51 3.97
C ILE A 71 -8.66 18.04 3.96
N GLN A 72 -9.21 18.59 5.03
CA GLN A 72 -9.30 20.00 5.33
C GLN A 72 -7.95 20.51 5.86
N ALA A 73 -7.68 21.80 5.71
CA ALA A 73 -6.49 22.43 6.26
C ALA A 73 -6.45 22.40 7.80
N THR A 74 -7.61 22.31 8.45
CA THR A 74 -7.78 22.22 9.90
C THR A 74 -7.74 20.80 10.44
N ASP A 75 -7.73 19.78 9.57
CA ASP A 75 -7.70 18.39 10.01
C ASP A 75 -6.36 18.06 10.70
N LYS A 76 -6.41 17.06 11.59
CA LYS A 76 -5.22 16.39 12.12
C LYS A 76 -5.08 15.02 11.46
N LEU A 77 -3.84 14.63 11.22
CA LEU A 77 -3.49 13.32 10.69
C LEU A 77 -2.69 12.54 11.71
N LEU A 78 -2.99 11.24 11.82
CA LEU A 78 -2.15 10.28 12.51
C LEU A 78 -1.24 9.61 11.48
N ILE A 79 0.07 9.82 11.61
CA ILE A 79 1.08 9.07 10.85
C ILE A 79 1.49 7.90 11.72
N THR A 80 1.12 6.70 11.32
CA THR A 80 1.36 5.49 12.13
C THR A 80 2.78 4.99 11.99
N SER A 81 3.28 4.32 13.03
CA SER A 81 4.64 3.77 13.04
C SER A 81 4.87 2.84 11.84
N THR A 82 6.03 2.97 11.21
CA THR A 82 6.49 2.02 10.18
C THR A 82 7.10 0.76 10.78
N ASP A 83 7.38 0.76 12.07
CA ASP A 83 8.00 -0.34 12.82
C ASP A 83 6.93 -1.39 13.18
N VAL A 84 6.28 -1.91 12.15
CA VAL A 84 5.27 -2.95 12.27
C VAL A 84 5.97 -4.29 12.30
N ASN A 85 5.74 -5.06 13.36
CA ASN A 85 6.23 -6.43 13.44
C ASN A 85 5.26 -7.36 12.70
N PHE A 86 5.69 -7.88 11.55
CA PHE A 86 4.95 -8.92 10.84
C PHE A 86 5.46 -10.30 11.29
N PRO A 87 4.59 -11.21 11.75
CA PRO A 87 5.02 -12.53 12.16
C PRO A 87 5.62 -13.30 10.98
N ARG A 88 6.76 -13.94 11.19
CA ARG A 88 7.35 -14.85 10.19
C ARG A 88 6.43 -16.04 9.96
N GLN A 89 6.22 -16.38 8.69
CA GLN A 89 5.41 -17.51 8.27
C GLN A 89 6.32 -18.70 7.95
N LYS A 90 5.84 -19.92 8.21
CA LYS A 90 6.58 -21.14 7.81
C LYS A 90 6.62 -21.29 6.29
N GLN A 91 5.57 -20.85 5.62
CA GLN A 91 5.42 -20.87 4.17
C GLN A 91 4.62 -19.63 3.76
N TYR A 92 5.16 -18.86 2.80
CA TYR A 92 4.49 -17.66 2.28
C TYR A 92 3.68 -17.99 1.03
N LEU A 93 4.26 -18.70 0.06
CA LEU A 93 3.60 -19.04 -1.20
C LEU A 93 2.93 -20.41 -1.17
N SER A 94 1.65 -20.46 -1.52
CA SER A 94 0.83 -21.68 -1.66
C SER A 94 0.29 -21.89 -3.08
N TRP A 95 0.79 -21.15 -4.07
CA TRP A 95 0.42 -21.34 -5.47
C TRP A 95 0.99 -22.64 -6.03
N SER A 96 0.12 -23.51 -6.56
CA SER A 96 0.47 -24.84 -7.07
C SER A 96 0.63 -24.92 -8.60
N GLY A 97 0.56 -23.79 -9.30
CA GLY A 97 0.74 -23.76 -10.74
C GLY A 97 2.19 -23.98 -11.17
N GLN A 98 2.40 -24.33 -12.44
CA GLN A 98 3.72 -24.51 -13.02
C GLN A 98 4.03 -23.41 -14.01
N LEU A 99 5.16 -22.72 -13.81
CA LEU A 99 5.67 -21.75 -14.77
C LEU A 99 6.18 -22.46 -16.02
N THR A 100 5.81 -21.95 -17.19
CA THR A 100 6.41 -22.35 -18.47
C THR A 100 7.89 -21.98 -18.51
N VAL A 101 8.66 -22.59 -19.42
CA VAL A 101 10.10 -22.31 -19.59
C VAL A 101 10.38 -20.81 -19.78
N ASN A 102 9.56 -20.12 -20.58
CA ASN A 102 9.72 -18.69 -20.84
C ASN A 102 9.38 -17.85 -19.60
N GLN A 103 8.33 -18.22 -18.87
CA GLN A 103 7.99 -17.53 -17.61
C GLN A 103 9.11 -17.72 -16.58
N GLN A 104 9.66 -18.93 -16.43
CA GLN A 104 10.78 -19.18 -15.53
C GLN A 104 12.01 -18.33 -15.86
N LYS A 105 12.30 -18.12 -17.16
CA LYS A 105 13.36 -17.19 -17.58
C LYS A 105 13.08 -15.77 -17.10
N GLY A 106 11.88 -15.25 -17.35
CA GLY A 106 11.49 -13.92 -16.88
C GLY A 106 11.51 -13.78 -15.36
N VAL A 107 11.09 -14.81 -14.61
CA VAL A 107 11.16 -14.82 -13.15
C VAL A 107 12.61 -14.77 -12.65
N ARG A 108 13.53 -15.52 -13.27
CA ARG A 108 14.95 -15.45 -12.90
C ARG A 108 15.55 -14.06 -13.11
N GLU A 109 15.18 -13.40 -14.20
CA GLU A 109 15.62 -12.03 -14.49
C GLU A 109 15.02 -11.03 -13.47
N LEU A 110 13.74 -11.21 -13.13
CA LEU A 110 13.05 -10.42 -12.12
C LEU A 110 13.69 -10.55 -10.73
N LEU A 111 14.02 -11.78 -10.30
CA LEU A 111 14.67 -12.03 -9.01
C LEU A 111 16.08 -11.42 -8.95
N ARG A 112 16.87 -11.54 -10.02
CA ARG A 112 18.19 -10.89 -10.11
C ARG A 112 18.10 -9.37 -10.03
N ALA A 113 17.12 -8.78 -10.72
CA ALA A 113 16.92 -7.34 -10.66
C ALA A 113 16.52 -6.88 -9.25
N PHE A 114 15.70 -7.67 -8.55
CA PHE A 114 15.34 -7.42 -7.16
C PHE A 114 16.54 -7.48 -6.20
N GLU A 115 17.39 -8.50 -6.33
CA GLU A 115 18.64 -8.61 -5.56
C GLU A 115 19.55 -7.39 -5.78
N ASN A 116 19.64 -6.92 -7.04
CA ASN A 116 20.42 -5.75 -7.42
C ASN A 116 19.73 -4.41 -7.11
N ARG A 117 18.51 -4.43 -6.56
CA ARG A 117 17.68 -3.23 -6.31
C ARG A 117 17.51 -2.35 -7.56
N SER A 118 17.32 -2.97 -8.71
CA SER A 118 17.13 -2.31 -10.00
C SER A 118 15.71 -2.52 -10.53
N ASP A 119 15.19 -1.50 -11.22
CA ASP A 119 13.91 -1.60 -11.91
C ASP A 119 13.95 -2.66 -13.01
N HIS A 120 12.82 -3.34 -13.23
CA HIS A 120 12.72 -4.41 -14.22
C HIS A 120 11.36 -4.42 -14.91
N LEU A 121 11.36 -4.53 -16.25
CA LEU A 121 10.15 -4.59 -17.06
C LEU A 121 9.88 -6.01 -17.54
N VAL A 122 8.79 -6.61 -17.04
CA VAL A 122 8.29 -7.88 -17.57
C VAL A 122 7.49 -7.62 -18.85
N TRP A 123 8.13 -7.77 -20.00
CA TRP A 123 7.50 -7.61 -21.30
C TRP A 123 6.79 -8.91 -21.72
N ALA A 124 5.46 -8.93 -21.67
CA ALA A 124 4.67 -10.07 -22.14
C ALA A 124 3.25 -9.67 -22.59
N VAL A 125 2.69 -10.44 -23.52
CA VAL A 125 1.31 -10.27 -24.02
C VAL A 125 0.26 -10.52 -22.92
N THR A 126 -0.99 -10.10 -23.16
CA THR A 126 -2.12 -10.45 -22.29
C THR A 126 -2.32 -11.97 -22.24
N GLY A 127 -2.74 -12.51 -21.11
CA GLY A 127 -2.89 -13.96 -20.92
C GLY A 127 -1.58 -14.74 -20.69
N ALA A 128 -0.40 -14.11 -20.80
CA ALA A 128 0.89 -14.78 -20.60
C ALA A 128 1.22 -15.14 -19.14
N GLY A 129 0.29 -14.97 -18.19
CA GLY A 129 0.52 -15.28 -16.77
C GLY A 129 1.44 -14.30 -16.04
N LYS A 130 1.41 -13.00 -16.40
CA LYS A 130 2.25 -11.97 -15.75
C LYS A 130 2.06 -11.89 -14.23
N THR A 131 0.84 -12.16 -13.75
CA THR A 131 0.52 -12.16 -12.32
C THR A 131 1.23 -13.31 -11.60
N GLU A 132 1.16 -14.52 -12.15
CA GLU A 132 1.81 -15.70 -11.57
C GLU A 132 3.33 -15.56 -11.58
N MET A 133 3.89 -14.88 -12.59
CA MET A 133 5.32 -14.58 -12.67
C MET A 133 5.84 -13.69 -11.52
N ILE A 134 5.00 -12.87 -10.88
CA ILE A 134 5.46 -12.03 -9.76
C ILE A 134 5.42 -12.77 -8.41
N PHE A 135 4.74 -13.91 -8.29
CA PHE A 135 4.61 -14.60 -7.00
C PHE A 135 5.95 -15.00 -6.36
N PRO A 136 6.95 -15.55 -7.09
CA PRO A 136 8.25 -15.85 -6.51
C PRO A 136 8.99 -14.60 -6.00
N LEU A 137 8.83 -13.46 -6.69
CA LEU A 137 9.39 -12.18 -6.23
C LEU A 137 8.70 -11.71 -4.94
N VAL A 138 7.37 -11.80 -4.87
CA VAL A 138 6.61 -11.43 -3.68
C VAL A 138 7.03 -12.30 -2.50
N GLU A 139 7.16 -13.62 -2.69
CA GLU A 139 7.67 -14.53 -1.67
C GLU A 139 9.07 -14.13 -1.18
N GLN A 140 10.01 -13.88 -2.09
CA GLN A 140 11.37 -13.47 -1.74
C GLN A 140 11.40 -12.18 -0.92
N ALA A 141 10.56 -11.20 -1.26
CA ALA A 141 10.44 -9.96 -0.50
C ALA A 141 9.87 -10.20 0.91
N LEU A 142 8.87 -11.07 1.05
CA LEU A 142 8.26 -11.41 2.34
C LEU A 142 9.24 -12.19 3.24
N VAL A 143 10.00 -13.14 2.68
CA VAL A 143 11.08 -13.86 3.39
C VAL A 143 12.14 -12.89 3.92
N ASN A 144 12.43 -11.82 3.18
CA ASN A 144 13.34 -10.75 3.59
C ASN A 144 12.72 -9.75 4.59
N ASN A 145 11.53 -10.04 5.13
CA ASN A 145 10.78 -9.18 6.04
C ASN A 145 10.44 -7.79 5.45
N GLN A 146 10.21 -7.73 4.14
CA GLN A 146 9.85 -6.51 3.43
C GLN A 146 8.34 -6.43 3.16
N ARG A 147 7.87 -5.24 2.78
CA ARG A 147 6.47 -4.98 2.41
C ARG A 147 6.36 -4.84 0.90
N VAL A 148 5.31 -5.43 0.32
CA VAL A 148 5.04 -5.37 -1.12
C VAL A 148 3.77 -4.56 -1.37
N ALA A 149 3.83 -3.67 -2.36
CA ALA A 149 2.66 -2.99 -2.91
C ALA A 149 2.44 -3.42 -4.36
N ILE A 150 1.26 -3.96 -4.67
CA ILE A 150 0.84 -4.26 -6.04
C ILE A 150 -0.14 -3.16 -6.45
N CYS A 151 0.21 -2.42 -7.49
CA CYS A 151 -0.55 -1.25 -7.93
C CYS A 151 -1.14 -1.48 -9.32
N SER A 152 -2.39 -1.07 -9.51
CA SER A 152 -3.03 -0.98 -10.82
C SER A 152 -3.70 0.39 -10.94
N PRO A 153 -3.69 1.03 -12.12
CA PRO A 153 -4.43 2.28 -12.33
C PRO A 153 -5.95 2.07 -12.31
N ARG A 154 -6.42 0.83 -12.43
CA ARG A 154 -7.86 0.51 -12.45
C ARG A 154 -8.29 -0.24 -11.19
N VAL A 155 -9.37 0.24 -10.57
CA VAL A 155 -9.94 -0.33 -9.33
C VAL A 155 -10.47 -1.74 -9.53
N ASP A 156 -11.15 -2.00 -10.65
CA ASP A 156 -11.70 -3.32 -10.99
C ASP A 156 -10.61 -4.40 -11.07
N VAL A 157 -9.44 -4.06 -11.64
CA VAL A 157 -8.28 -4.95 -11.67
C VAL A 157 -7.75 -5.23 -10.27
N CYS A 158 -7.69 -4.23 -9.37
CA CYS A 158 -7.29 -4.48 -7.98
C CYS A 158 -8.25 -5.45 -7.28
N VAL A 159 -9.57 -5.28 -7.50
CA VAL A 159 -10.62 -6.14 -6.93
C VAL A 159 -10.52 -7.57 -7.49
N GLU A 160 -10.23 -7.73 -8.78
CA GLU A 160 -10.02 -9.04 -9.43
C GLU A 160 -8.74 -9.74 -8.92
N LEU A 161 -7.65 -8.99 -8.78
CA LEU A 161 -6.37 -9.56 -8.34
C LEU A 161 -6.39 -9.96 -6.87
N TYR A 162 -7.07 -9.20 -6.01
CA TYR A 162 -7.07 -9.43 -4.56
C TYR A 162 -7.37 -10.89 -4.12
N PRO A 163 -8.47 -11.54 -4.55
CA PRO A 163 -8.72 -12.94 -4.18
C PRO A 163 -7.64 -13.89 -4.72
N ARG A 164 -7.07 -13.61 -5.90
CA ARG A 164 -5.98 -14.43 -6.47
C ARG A 164 -4.71 -14.34 -5.63
N ILE A 165 -4.33 -13.14 -5.18
CA ILE A 165 -3.18 -12.95 -4.28
C ILE A 165 -3.45 -13.59 -2.93
N LYS A 166 -4.68 -13.48 -2.38
CA LYS A 166 -5.05 -14.17 -1.14
C LYS A 166 -4.91 -15.68 -1.23
N THR A 167 -5.32 -16.29 -2.34
CA THR A 167 -5.14 -17.73 -2.56
C THR A 167 -3.67 -18.10 -2.65
N ALA A 168 -2.84 -17.27 -3.31
CA ALA A 168 -1.41 -17.52 -3.42
C ALA A 168 -0.66 -17.31 -2.09
N PHE A 169 -1.12 -16.42 -1.21
CA PHE A 169 -0.46 -16.07 0.06
C PHE A 169 -1.46 -16.13 1.24
N PRO A 170 -1.98 -17.32 1.58
CA PRO A 170 -3.15 -17.46 2.46
C PRO A 170 -2.92 -17.03 3.91
N GLN A 171 -1.68 -17.10 4.40
CA GLN A 171 -1.33 -16.71 5.77
C GLN A 171 -0.85 -15.25 5.87
N THR A 172 -0.62 -14.59 4.74
CA THR A 172 -0.13 -13.22 4.69
C THR A 172 -1.28 -12.23 4.84
N SER A 173 -1.10 -11.23 5.69
CA SER A 173 -2.04 -10.11 5.81
C SER A 173 -1.98 -9.25 4.55
N ILE A 174 -3.10 -9.16 3.84
CA ILE A 174 -3.21 -8.44 2.56
C ILE A 174 -4.37 -7.48 2.66
N GLY A 175 -4.10 -6.18 2.45
CA GLY A 175 -5.13 -5.15 2.34
C GLY A 175 -5.44 -4.80 0.88
N LEU A 176 -6.71 -4.54 0.59
CA LEU A 176 -7.17 -4.00 -0.70
C LEU A 176 -7.58 -2.53 -0.49
N PHE A 177 -6.96 -1.61 -1.22
CA PHE A 177 -7.17 -0.17 -1.03
C PHE A 177 -7.57 0.50 -2.35
N HIS A 178 -8.71 1.18 -2.35
CA HIS A 178 -9.17 2.03 -3.45
C HIS A 178 -10.21 3.03 -2.94
N GLY A 179 -10.50 4.11 -3.68
CA GLY A 179 -11.47 5.14 -3.25
C GLY A 179 -12.93 4.68 -3.07
N LYS A 180 -13.21 3.38 -3.23
CA LYS A 180 -14.52 2.75 -2.99
C LYS A 180 -14.46 1.62 -1.95
N SER A 181 -13.30 1.36 -1.33
CA SER A 181 -13.20 0.29 -0.34
C SER A 181 -13.98 0.73 0.89
N GLN A 182 -14.91 -0.12 1.35
CA GLN A 182 -15.46 0.02 2.70
C GLN A 182 -14.32 -0.35 3.66
N GLU A 183 -14.10 0.51 4.65
CA GLU A 183 -13.09 0.32 5.70
C GLU A 183 -13.34 -0.93 6.55
#